data_AF-A0A2G9ZY37-F1
#
_entry.id   AF-A0A2G9ZY37-F1
#
_cell.length_a   1.000
_cell.length_b   1.000
_cell.length_c   1.000
_cell.angle_alpha   90.00
_cell.angle_beta   90.00
_cell.angle_gamma   90.00
#
_symmetry.space_group_name_H-M   'P 1'
#
loop_
_entity.id
_entity.type
_entity.pdbx_description
1 polymer ?
#
loop_
_entity_poly.entity_id
_entity_poly.type
_entity_poly.pdbx_seq_one_letter_code
_entity_poly.pdbx_strand_id
1 'polypeptide(L)'
;MANRKKNKLDVYAETRIWNFKLRNRQMTTDELMEEIISRFNLTGGVSLYPKLKKIILAARRRVMRRQTAMKKNIRAWSAKLFLPEKAVADLAWNGLLTEDNIEAVIAVLALFRGLRNTGHDPVSQ
;
A
#
# COMPACT_ATOMS: atom_id res chain seq x y z
N MET A 1 -11.58 -5.35 -21.50
CA MET A 1 -11.10 -6.49 -20.68
C MET A 1 -12.12 -6.74 -19.59
N ALA A 2 -12.76 -7.92 -19.56
CA ALA A 2 -13.80 -8.23 -18.59
C ALA A 2 -13.27 -8.13 -17.15
N ASN A 3 -13.98 -7.41 -16.29
CA ASN A 3 -13.63 -7.15 -14.90
C ASN A 3 -13.92 -8.40 -14.06
N ARG A 4 -13.10 -9.45 -14.20
CA ARG A 4 -13.23 -10.70 -13.43
C ARG A 4 -13.14 -10.39 -11.94
N LYS A 5 -14.16 -10.78 -11.18
CA LYS A 5 -14.17 -10.68 -9.71
C LYS A 5 -12.95 -11.38 -9.12
N LYS A 6 -12.18 -10.69 -8.26
CA LYS A 6 -11.00 -11.25 -7.60
C LYS A 6 -11.42 -12.44 -6.73
N ASN A 7 -10.72 -13.57 -6.84
CA ASN A 7 -10.92 -14.71 -5.94
C ASN A 7 -10.00 -14.62 -4.72
N LYS A 8 -10.11 -15.57 -3.77
CA LYS A 8 -9.28 -15.60 -2.56
C LYS A 8 -7.77 -15.63 -2.86
N LEU A 9 -7.35 -16.36 -3.91
CA LEU A 9 -5.94 -16.44 -4.32
C LEU A 9 -5.44 -15.12 -4.93
N ASP A 10 -6.26 -14.44 -5.72
CA ASP A 10 -5.99 -13.12 -6.28
C ASP A 10 -5.74 -12.10 -5.17
N VAL A 11 -6.61 -12.09 -4.15
CA VAL A 11 -6.50 -11.19 -2.99
C VAL A 11 -5.26 -11.54 -2.17
N TYR A 12 -5.05 -12.83 -1.88
CA TYR A 12 -3.88 -13.27 -1.10
C TYR A 12 -2.56 -12.90 -1.78
N ALA A 13 -2.40 -13.24 -3.06
CA ALA A 13 -1.19 -12.93 -3.82
C ALA A 13 -0.92 -11.42 -3.84
N GLU A 14 -1.95 -10.60 -4.07
CA GLU A 14 -1.82 -9.14 -4.09
C GLU A 14 -1.39 -8.59 -2.73
N THR A 15 -2.04 -9.01 -1.64
CA THR A 15 -1.68 -8.62 -0.27
C THR A 15 -0.26 -9.06 0.07
N ARG A 16 0.11 -10.30 -0.29
CA ARG A 16 1.44 -10.84 0.03
C ARG A 16 2.54 -10.08 -0.69
N ILE A 17 2.38 -9.84 -1.99
CA ILE A 17 3.33 -9.05 -2.79
C ILE A 17 3.42 -7.61 -2.25
N TRP A 18 2.28 -7.00 -1.90
CA TRP A 18 2.25 -5.65 -1.32
C TRP A 18 3.06 -5.57 -0.03
N ASN A 19 2.84 -6.50 0.90
CA ASN A 19 3.56 -6.54 2.18
C ASN A 19 5.07 -6.71 2.01
N PHE A 20 5.52 -7.47 1.01
CA PHE A 20 6.94 -7.57 0.67
C PHE A 20 7.50 -6.23 0.17
N LYS A 21 6.75 -5.55 -0.71
CA LYS A 21 7.13 -4.22 -1.21
C LYS A 21 7.26 -3.18 -0.10
N LEU A 22 6.35 -3.19 0.88
CA LEU A 22 6.43 -2.31 2.06
C LEU A 22 7.74 -2.49 2.83
N ARG A 23 8.28 -3.71 2.85
CA ARG A 23 9.54 -4.06 3.54
C ARG A 23 10.78 -3.95 2.65
N ASN A 24 10.65 -3.35 1.47
CA ASN A 24 11.69 -3.31 0.43
C ASN A 24 12.27 -4.70 0.08
N ARG A 25 11.44 -5.74 0.14
CA ARG A 25 11.80 -7.11 -0.24
C ARG A 25 11.09 -7.49 -1.53
N GLN A 26 11.66 -8.47 -2.24
CA GLN A 26 10.99 -9.14 -3.34
C GLN A 26 10.86 -10.62 -3.04
N MET A 27 9.74 -11.18 -3.48
CA MET A 27 9.49 -12.61 -3.52
C MET A 27 9.42 -13.00 -4.99
N THR A 28 9.98 -14.14 -5.36
CA THR A 28 9.92 -14.67 -6.73
C THR A 28 8.51 -15.19 -7.03
N THR A 29 8.24 -15.52 -8.29
CA THR A 29 6.93 -16.10 -8.64
C THR A 29 6.82 -17.53 -8.12
N ASP A 30 7.92 -18.27 -8.14
CA ASP A 30 7.94 -19.68 -7.73
C ASP A 30 7.78 -19.82 -6.21
N GLU A 31 8.50 -19.01 -5.42
CA GLU A 31 8.32 -18.92 -3.97
C GLU A 31 6.87 -18.61 -3.57
N LEU A 32 6.24 -17.65 -4.26
CA LEU A 32 4.85 -17.29 -3.97
C LEU A 32 3.88 -18.39 -4.42
N MET A 33 4.19 -19.14 -5.48
CA MET A 33 3.38 -20.30 -5.88
C MET A 33 3.43 -21.39 -4.82
N GLU A 34 4.62 -21.76 -4.35
CA GLU A 34 4.79 -22.77 -3.30
C GLU A 34 4.08 -22.35 -2.00
N GLU A 35 4.23 -21.08 -1.59
CA GLU A 35 3.54 -20.54 -0.42
C GLU A 35 2.01 -20.64 -0.58
N ILE A 36 1.46 -20.32 -1.76
CA ILE A 36 0.03 -20.42 -2.03
C ILE A 36 -0.44 -21.88 -2.04
N ILE A 37 0.32 -22.78 -2.65
CA ILE A 37 -0.01 -24.22 -2.70
C ILE A 37 -0.08 -24.78 -1.28
N SER A 38 0.97 -24.55 -0.49
CA SER A 38 1.06 -25.00 0.90
C SER A 38 -0.05 -24.40 1.77
N ARG A 39 -0.24 -23.07 1.70
CA ARG A 39 -1.21 -22.38 2.56
C ARG A 39 -2.65 -22.78 2.33
N PHE A 40 -3.02 -23.02 1.07
CA PHE A 40 -4.39 -23.34 0.69
C PHE A 40 -4.61 -24.83 0.47
N ASN A 41 -3.62 -25.68 0.81
CA ASN A 41 -3.62 -27.12 0.57
C ASN A 41 -4.09 -27.47 -0.85
N LEU A 42 -3.56 -26.77 -1.85
CA LEU A 42 -4.00 -26.91 -3.23
C LEU A 42 -3.47 -28.22 -3.79
N THR A 43 -4.37 -29.17 -4.00
CA THR A 43 -4.11 -30.35 -4.82
C THR A 43 -4.47 -30.01 -6.27
N GLY A 44 -3.57 -30.30 -7.19
CA GLY A 44 -3.83 -30.08 -8.60
C GLY A 44 -2.81 -30.72 -9.50
N GLY A 45 -3.30 -31.27 -10.62
CA GLY A 45 -2.46 -31.84 -11.66
C GLY A 45 -1.76 -30.77 -12.51
N VAL A 46 -1.40 -31.14 -13.75
CA VAL A 46 -0.57 -30.37 -14.69
C VAL A 46 -1.02 -28.90 -14.90
N SER A 47 -2.30 -28.58 -14.67
CA SER A 47 -2.87 -27.23 -14.89
C SER A 47 -2.74 -26.26 -13.72
N LEU A 48 -2.36 -26.71 -12.52
CA LEU A 48 -2.30 -25.86 -11.32
C LEU A 48 -1.24 -24.75 -11.44
N TYR A 49 -0.01 -25.12 -11.77
CA TYR A 49 1.13 -24.19 -11.88
C TYR A 49 0.88 -23.07 -12.91
N PRO A 50 0.45 -23.35 -14.16
CA PRO A 50 0.11 -22.30 -15.12
C PRO A 50 -0.98 -21.35 -14.63
N LYS A 51 -1.99 -21.88 -13.92
CA LYS A 51 -3.10 -21.08 -13.38
C LYS A 51 -2.62 -20.14 -12.26
N LEU A 52 -1.82 -20.65 -11.32
CA LEU A 52 -1.24 -19.83 -10.25
C LEU A 52 -0.28 -18.77 -10.80
N LYS A 53 0.56 -19.12 -11.77
CA LYS A 53 1.45 -18.17 -12.45
C LYS A 53 0.67 -17.00 -13.04
N LYS A 54 -0.45 -17.26 -13.74
CA LYS A 54 -1.32 -16.20 -14.29
C LYS A 54 -1.89 -15.30 -13.19
N ILE A 55 -2.34 -15.86 -12.07
CA ILE A 55 -2.86 -15.11 -10.91
C ILE A 55 -1.78 -14.21 -10.31
N ILE A 56 -0.59 -14.75 -10.07
CA ILE A 56 0.53 -14.01 -9.46
C ILE A 56 1.00 -12.87 -10.37
N LEU A 57 1.13 -13.12 -11.68
CA LEU A 57 1.52 -12.07 -12.63
C LEU A 57 0.48 -10.95 -12.69
N ALA A 58 -0.81 -11.29 -12.64
CA ALA A 58 -1.87 -10.29 -12.56
C ALA A 58 -1.81 -9.49 -11.25
N ALA A 59 -1.56 -10.15 -10.11
CA ALA A 59 -1.38 -9.51 -8.82
C ALA A 59 -0.17 -8.56 -8.80
N ARG A 60 0.98 -8.96 -9.34
CA ARG A 60 2.17 -8.09 -9.49
C ARG A 60 1.84 -6.82 -10.26
N ARG A 61 1.15 -6.93 -11.40
CA ARG A 61 0.72 -5.75 -12.19
C ARG A 61 -0.20 -4.83 -11.39
N ARG A 62 -1.13 -5.38 -10.61
CA ARG A 62 -2.01 -4.58 -9.74
C ARG A 62 -1.21 -3.85 -8.65
N VAL A 63 -0.29 -4.55 -7.98
CA VAL A 63 0.59 -3.95 -6.98
C VAL A 63 1.47 -2.84 -7.57
N MET A 64 2.06 -3.05 -8.75
CA MET A 64 2.84 -1.99 -9.40
C MET A 64 1.99 -0.77 -9.72
N ARG A 65 0.78 -0.95 -10.26
CA ARG A 65 -0.14 0.17 -10.51
C ARG A 65 -0.50 0.92 -9.22
N ARG A 66 -0.80 0.18 -8.13
CA ARG A 66 -1.04 0.77 -6.81
C ARG A 66 0.17 1.57 -6.33
N GLN A 67 1.38 1.03 -6.46
CA GLN A 67 2.61 1.73 -6.08
C GLN A 67 2.83 3.02 -6.88
N THR A 68 2.58 3.01 -8.19
CA THR A 68 2.68 4.21 -9.03
C THR A 68 1.66 5.26 -8.63
N ALA A 69 0.40 4.86 -8.40
CA ALA A 69 -0.64 5.76 -7.91
C ALA A 69 -0.24 6.37 -6.55
N MET A 70 0.25 5.54 -5.62
CA MET A 70 0.69 6.01 -4.31
C MET A 70 1.85 7.01 -4.38
N LYS A 71 2.84 6.79 -5.25
CA LYS A 71 3.93 7.77 -5.48
C LYS A 71 3.39 9.11 -5.99
N LYS A 72 2.43 9.08 -6.91
CA LYS A 72 1.76 10.30 -7.40
C LYS A 72 1.02 11.02 -6.28
N ASN A 73 0.32 10.27 -5.44
CA ASN A 73 -0.43 10.80 -4.30
C ASN A 73 0.49 11.40 -3.25
N ILE A 74 1.61 10.75 -2.90
CA ILE A 74 2.59 11.27 -1.94
C ILE A 74 3.04 12.69 -2.33
N ARG A 75 3.35 12.92 -3.61
CA ARG A 75 3.73 14.26 -4.09
C ARG A 75 2.59 15.28 -3.93
N ALA A 76 1.37 14.90 -4.30
CA ALA A 76 0.20 15.76 -4.14
C ALA A 76 -0.12 16.06 -2.67
N TRP A 77 -0.05 15.05 -1.80
CA TRP A 77 -0.28 15.16 -0.37
C TRP A 77 0.80 15.95 0.34
N SER A 78 2.07 15.84 -0.07
CA SER A 78 3.16 16.68 0.45
C SER A 78 2.87 18.17 0.27
N ALA A 79 2.40 18.57 -0.91
CA ALA A 79 1.99 19.95 -1.17
C ALA A 79 0.78 20.36 -0.32
N LYS A 80 -0.28 19.52 -0.28
CA LYS A 80 -1.50 19.82 0.51
C LYS A 80 -1.24 19.93 2.02
N LEU A 81 -0.44 19.02 2.55
CA LEU A 81 -0.14 18.91 3.98
C LEU A 81 0.96 19.88 4.39
N PHE A 82 1.68 20.52 3.46
CA PHE A 82 2.90 21.30 3.74
C PHE A 82 3.91 20.49 4.57
N LEU A 83 4.13 19.23 4.18
CA LEU A 83 5.08 18.32 4.82
C LEU A 83 6.11 17.83 3.80
N PRO A 84 7.37 17.54 4.20
CA PRO A 84 8.36 16.95 3.30
C PRO A 84 7.85 15.64 2.68
N GLU A 85 8.12 15.43 1.39
CA GLU A 85 7.69 14.21 0.68
C GLU A 85 8.12 12.93 1.39
N LYS A 86 9.31 12.90 2.00
CA LYS A 86 9.80 11.76 2.76
C LYS A 86 8.87 11.39 3.93
N ALA A 87 8.44 12.38 4.72
CA ALA A 87 7.55 12.15 5.85
C ALA A 87 6.17 11.65 5.37
N VAL A 88 5.65 12.23 4.30
CA VAL A 88 4.39 11.79 3.68
C VAL A 88 4.51 10.39 3.10
N ALA A 89 5.65 10.06 2.49
CA ALA A 89 5.94 8.72 2.01
C ALA A 89 5.93 7.72 3.17
N ASP A 90 6.62 8.01 4.28
CA ASP A 90 6.67 7.11 5.43
C ASP A 90 5.27 6.85 5.99
N LEU A 91 4.41 7.87 6.10
CA LEU A 91 3.02 7.70 6.54
C LEU A 91 2.20 6.86 5.55
N ALA A 92 2.35 7.11 4.24
CA ALA A 92 1.63 6.39 3.19
C ALA A 92 2.06 4.91 3.11
N TRP A 93 3.36 4.63 3.18
CA TRP A 93 3.91 3.27 3.17
C TRP A 93 3.49 2.48 4.41
N ASN A 94 3.34 3.13 5.57
CA ASN A 94 2.81 2.50 6.78
C ASN A 94 1.27 2.40 6.81
N GLY A 95 0.58 2.88 5.78
CA GLY A 95 -0.89 2.85 5.71
C GLY A 95 -1.59 3.84 6.67
N LEU A 96 -0.84 4.77 7.27
CA LEU A 96 -1.37 5.83 8.12
C LEU A 96 -1.97 6.97 7.30
N LEU A 97 -1.51 7.13 6.06
CA LEU A 97 -2.04 8.10 5.11
C LEU A 97 -2.54 7.40 3.84
N THR A 98 -3.80 7.62 3.51
CA THR A 98 -4.53 6.96 2.42
C THR A 98 -5.43 7.98 1.70
N GLU A 99 -5.97 7.61 0.54
CA GLU A 99 -6.95 8.45 -0.16
C GLU A 99 -8.21 8.69 0.68
N ASP A 100 -8.63 7.70 1.46
CA ASP A 100 -9.86 7.77 2.25
C ASP A 100 -9.75 8.67 3.48
N ASN A 101 -8.54 8.85 4.03
CA ASN A 101 -8.33 9.59 5.28
C ASN A 101 -7.56 10.91 5.12
N ILE A 102 -7.06 11.24 3.92
CA ILE A 102 -6.23 12.44 3.70
C ILE A 102 -6.90 13.73 4.16
N GLU A 103 -8.19 13.92 3.85
CA GLU A 103 -8.91 15.15 4.21
C GLU A 103 -9.10 15.28 5.73
N ALA A 104 -9.28 14.15 6.44
CA ALA A 104 -9.32 14.15 7.90
C ALA A 104 -7.94 14.51 8.50
N VAL A 105 -6.84 13.98 7.93
CA VAL A 105 -5.49 14.32 8.38
C VAL A 105 -5.19 15.82 8.14
N ILE A 106 -5.63 16.38 7.01
CA ILE A 106 -5.50 17.82 6.72
C ILE A 106 -6.21 18.63 7.81
N ALA A 107 -7.45 18.30 8.15
CA ALA A 107 -8.23 19.00 9.16
C ALA A 107 -7.57 18.96 10.54
N VAL A 108 -7.07 17.79 10.96
CA VAL A 108 -6.35 17.61 12.23
C VAL A 108 -5.09 18.48 12.27
N LEU A 109 -4.29 18.48 11.20
CA LEU A 109 -3.06 19.30 11.15
C LEU A 109 -3.36 20.80 11.13
N ALA A 110 -4.44 21.22 10.47
CA ALA A 110 -4.87 22.62 10.48
C ALA A 110 -5.24 23.07 11.91
N LEU A 111 -5.96 22.23 12.65
CA LEU A 111 -6.31 22.47 14.06
C LEU A 111 -5.04 22.58 14.94
N PHE A 112 -4.09 21.65 14.81
CA PHE A 112 -2.83 21.72 15.55
C PHE A 112 -2.00 22.97 15.23
N ARG A 113 -1.96 23.41 13.96
CA ARG A 113 -1.28 24.65 13.55
C ARG A 113 -1.97 25.88 14.12
N GLY A 114 -3.30 25.91 14.10
CA GLY A 114 -4.10 26.96 14.74
C GLY A 114 -3.77 27.07 16.22
N LEU A 115 -3.81 25.95 16.95
CA LEU A 115 -3.48 25.90 18.38
C LEU A 115 -2.06 26.39 18.67
N ARG A 116 -1.08 26.00 17.85
CA ARG A 116 0.32 26.43 18.01
C ARG A 116 0.49 27.94 17.77
N ASN A 117 -0.35 28.53 16.94
CA ASN A 117 -0.37 29.97 16.68
C ASN A 117 -1.18 30.76 17.74
N THR A 118 -2.04 30.10 18.52
CA THR A 118 -2.94 30.74 19.48
C THR A 118 -2.59 30.53 20.96
N GLY A 119 -1.50 29.84 21.32
CA GLY A 119 -1.19 29.66 22.76
C GLY A 119 0.21 29.16 23.15
N HIS A 120 0.88 30.00 23.95
CA HIS A 120 1.98 29.77 24.91
C HIS A 120 3.44 29.59 24.42
N ASP A 121 4.17 30.72 24.35
CA ASP A 121 5.52 30.79 24.90
C ASP A 121 5.42 30.61 26.44
N PRO A 122 6.05 29.59 27.04
CA PRO A 122 6.28 29.60 28.47
C PRO A 122 7.53 30.44 28.74
N VAL A 123 7.29 31.64 29.26
CA VAL A 123 8.15 32.37 30.20
C VAL A 123 9.46 32.92 29.63
N SER A 124 9.44 34.24 29.43
CA SER A 124 10.61 35.10 29.59
C SER A 124 11.29 34.83 30.93
N GLN A 125 12.58 34.48 30.89
CA GLN A 125 13.55 34.81 31.93
C GLN A 125 14.76 35.45 31.25
#